data_AF-A0A7Y4ZMU4-F1
#
_entry.id   AF-A0A7Y4ZMU4-F1
#
_cell.length_a   1.000
_cell.length_b   1.000
_cell.length_c   1.000
_cell.angle_alpha   90.00
_cell.angle_beta   90.00
_cell.angle_gamma   90.00
#
_symmetry.space_group_name_H-M   'P 1'
#
loop_
_entity.id
_entity.type
_entity.pdbx_description
1 polymer ?
#
loop_
_entity_poly.entity_id
_entity_poly.type
_entity_poly.pdbx_seq_one_letter_code
_entity_poly.pdbx_strand_id
1 'polypeptide(L)'
;MRGRSIVVSFVVLVACAGEAKRAPTVPTSVAPTPSGTVVVAREAPAPAPDAPVPRAAPDLSSCAMPVVAAPKDNDCAPFESRALAGVESELRRRFKPSSPQNKVVVDFGCNTVDEGELRELVLERGSGHGGTLELTRLVRAGDRFLVRRIHWSEYYNRGMTLESSTVPVAALEPHFRRMGVALLAKLHEIPVYVEGMGLGLSGTSSSNDYHSGLTLIDDAGHELERHFSGYASDDPEELPMELATRALHAALAKATFEPSAATDTDRFFFAQRFVRMEKEREPFWWVEERFLGMATLLGSRPLVPSILGVAKKAGTDGIGERRKKEAIDALGAILALDAAKVAPGEILRKAEATCRR
;
A
#
# COMPACT_ATOMS: atom_id res chain seq x y z
N MET A 1 66.20 -11.40 -5.74
CA MET A 1 64.83 -11.64 -5.23
C MET A 1 63.98 -12.11 -6.40
N ARG A 2 63.34 -13.26 -6.26
CA ARG A 2 62.69 -14.00 -7.35
C ARG A 2 61.33 -13.39 -7.67
N GLY A 3 61.13 -13.03 -8.94
CA GLY A 3 59.83 -12.69 -9.50
C GLY A 3 58.95 -13.93 -9.68
N ARG A 4 57.66 -13.78 -9.42
CA ARG A 4 56.62 -14.73 -9.79
C ARG A 4 55.51 -13.97 -10.51
N SER A 5 55.46 -14.13 -11.82
CA SER A 5 54.28 -13.84 -12.64
C SER A 5 53.32 -15.02 -12.51
N ILE A 6 52.07 -14.76 -12.15
CA ILE A 6 50.99 -15.74 -12.20
C ILE A 6 50.20 -15.49 -13.49
N VAL A 7 50.23 -16.48 -14.38
CA VAL A 7 49.39 -16.58 -15.57
C VAL A 7 48.10 -17.30 -15.14
N VAL A 8 46.94 -16.72 -15.42
CA VAL A 8 45.65 -17.41 -15.29
C VAL A 8 45.05 -17.58 -16.68
N SER A 9 44.92 -18.83 -17.08
CA SER A 9 44.30 -19.26 -18.34
C SER A 9 42.77 -19.17 -18.27
N PHE A 10 42.16 -18.63 -19.31
CA PHE A 10 40.73 -18.78 -19.59
C PHE A 10 40.53 -19.99 -20.50
N VAL A 11 39.71 -20.95 -20.06
CA VAL A 11 39.17 -22.01 -20.90
C VAL A 11 37.73 -21.65 -21.22
N VAL A 12 37.47 -21.31 -22.48
CA VAL A 12 36.13 -21.14 -23.04
C VAL A 12 35.88 -22.32 -23.97
N LEU A 13 34.97 -23.20 -23.56
CA LEU A 13 34.32 -24.19 -24.43
C LEU A 13 32.96 -24.49 -23.81
N VAL A 14 31.88 -24.22 -24.54
CA VAL A 14 30.91 -25.25 -24.98
C VAL A 14 30.06 -24.61 -26.09
N ALA A 15 30.15 -25.18 -27.28
CA ALA A 15 29.12 -25.13 -28.30
C ALA A 15 28.53 -26.54 -28.40
N CYS A 16 27.20 -26.66 -28.31
CA CYS A 16 26.46 -27.78 -28.90
C CYS A 16 25.14 -27.26 -29.45
N ALA A 17 24.97 -27.44 -30.76
CA ALA A 17 23.72 -27.30 -31.48
C ALA A 17 22.92 -28.61 -31.42
N GLY A 18 21.59 -28.49 -31.43
CA GLY A 18 20.66 -29.40 -32.11
C GLY A 18 20.21 -30.65 -31.38
N GLU A 19 18.90 -30.74 -31.09
CA GLU A 19 18.02 -31.80 -31.61
C GLU A 19 16.55 -31.52 -31.24
N ALA A 20 15.67 -31.58 -32.24
CA ALA A 20 14.22 -31.62 -32.07
C ALA A 20 13.78 -33.03 -31.67
N LYS A 21 12.90 -33.19 -30.66
CA LYS A 21 12.07 -34.40 -30.50
C LYS A 21 10.87 -34.19 -29.55
N ARG A 22 9.69 -34.37 -30.15
CA ARG A 22 8.43 -34.96 -29.64
C ARG A 22 7.78 -34.39 -28.36
N ALA A 23 6.55 -33.91 -28.58
CA ALA A 23 5.53 -33.71 -27.55
C ALA A 23 5.20 -35.02 -26.81
N PRO A 24 5.04 -34.98 -25.47
CA PRO A 24 4.53 -36.12 -24.71
C PRO A 24 2.99 -36.12 -24.71
N THR A 25 2.43 -37.24 -25.19
CA THR A 25 1.04 -37.65 -25.01
C THR A 25 0.80 -37.95 -23.53
N VAL A 26 -0.12 -37.24 -22.88
CA VAL A 26 -0.54 -37.54 -21.50
C VAL A 26 -1.63 -38.61 -21.53
N PRO A 27 -1.48 -39.75 -20.83
CA PRO A 27 -2.56 -40.71 -20.67
C PRO A 27 -3.56 -40.23 -19.63
N THR A 28 -4.83 -40.21 -20.03
CA THR A 28 -6.01 -40.11 -19.16
C THR A 28 -6.02 -41.29 -18.20
N SER A 29 -5.85 -41.03 -16.89
CA SER A 29 -6.12 -41.99 -15.82
C SER A 29 -7.26 -41.47 -14.97
N VAL A 30 -8.29 -42.31 -14.84
CA VAL A 30 -9.54 -42.08 -14.12
C VAL A 30 -9.47 -42.82 -12.78
N ALA A 31 -9.97 -42.14 -11.74
CA ALA A 31 -10.42 -42.62 -10.41
C ALA A 31 -9.35 -42.92 -9.33
N PRO A 32 -9.68 -42.92 -8.01
CA PRO A 32 -10.99 -42.71 -7.38
C PRO A 32 -11.06 -41.61 -6.29
N THR A 33 -12.30 -41.25 -5.95
CA THR A 33 -12.76 -40.45 -4.82
C THR A 33 -12.17 -40.87 -3.47
N PRO A 34 -11.63 -39.96 -2.65
CA PRO A 34 -11.46 -40.19 -1.23
C PRO A 34 -12.69 -39.71 -0.43
N SER A 35 -13.17 -40.66 0.37
CA SER A 35 -14.16 -40.57 1.43
C SER A 35 -14.04 -39.33 2.31
N GLY A 36 -15.19 -38.83 2.76
CA GLY A 36 -15.34 -37.63 3.57
C GLY A 36 -14.57 -37.68 4.89
N THR A 37 -13.81 -36.61 5.12
CA THR A 37 -13.30 -36.25 6.44
C THR A 37 -14.38 -35.43 7.13
N VAL A 38 -14.97 -35.99 8.18
CA VAL A 38 -15.81 -35.24 9.13
C VAL A 38 -14.90 -34.25 9.84
N VAL A 39 -15.01 -32.96 9.47
CA VAL A 39 -14.40 -31.87 10.23
C VAL A 39 -15.23 -31.71 11.49
N VAL A 40 -14.70 -32.20 12.61
CA VAL A 40 -15.21 -31.85 13.94
C VAL A 40 -14.96 -30.36 14.11
N ALA A 41 -16.03 -29.58 14.08
CA ALA A 41 -16.00 -28.16 14.39
C ALA A 41 -15.43 -27.99 15.80
N ARG A 42 -14.18 -27.51 15.86
CA ARG A 42 -13.56 -27.13 17.11
C ARG A 42 -14.25 -25.84 17.55
N GLU A 43 -14.87 -25.89 18.72
CA GLU A 43 -15.54 -24.75 19.35
C GLU A 43 -14.58 -23.55 19.35
N ALA A 44 -15.02 -22.46 18.71
CA ALA A 44 -14.22 -21.25 18.57
C ALA A 44 -13.89 -20.71 19.98
N PRO A 45 -12.64 -20.28 20.24
CA PRO A 45 -12.32 -19.62 21.50
C PRO A 45 -13.25 -18.42 21.67
N ALA A 46 -13.79 -18.27 22.89
CA ALA A 46 -14.67 -17.16 23.24
C ALA A 46 -14.04 -15.83 22.79
N PRO A 47 -14.85 -14.91 22.21
CA PRO A 47 -14.34 -13.63 21.76
C PRO A 47 -13.62 -12.92 22.90
N ALA A 48 -12.44 -12.37 22.59
CA ALA A 48 -11.73 -11.51 23.52
C ALA A 48 -12.67 -10.40 24.00
N PRO A 49 -12.58 -9.97 25.28
CA PRO A 49 -13.41 -8.88 25.79
C PRO A 49 -13.29 -7.66 24.88
N ASP A 50 -14.44 -7.14 24.47
CA ASP A 50 -14.56 -6.04 23.52
C ASP A 50 -13.61 -4.92 23.90
N ALA A 51 -12.71 -4.57 22.97
CA ALA A 51 -11.99 -3.31 23.04
C ALA A 51 -13.01 -2.18 23.22
N PRO A 52 -12.73 -1.16 24.05
CA PRO A 52 -13.67 -0.07 24.27
C PRO A 52 -14.10 0.51 22.92
N VAL A 53 -15.39 0.37 22.62
CA VAL A 53 -16.02 0.91 21.42
C VAL A 53 -15.70 2.40 21.38
N PRO A 54 -15.01 2.91 20.34
CA PRO A 54 -14.78 4.33 20.23
C PRO A 54 -16.14 5.06 20.28
N ARG A 55 -16.19 6.14 21.07
CA ARG A 55 -17.38 6.97 21.29
C ARG A 55 -18.15 7.17 19.97
N ALA A 56 -19.48 7.05 20.07
CA ALA A 56 -20.48 7.18 19.02
C ALA A 56 -19.94 7.85 17.75
N ALA A 57 -19.98 7.10 16.63
CA ALA A 57 -19.66 7.62 15.32
C ALA A 57 -20.39 8.96 15.12
N PRO A 58 -19.69 10.03 14.69
CA PRO A 58 -20.33 11.31 14.45
C PRO A 58 -21.50 11.11 13.50
N ASP A 59 -22.60 11.82 13.74
CA ASP A 59 -23.76 11.82 12.86
C ASP A 59 -23.35 12.34 11.48
N LEU A 60 -23.20 11.43 10.51
CA LEU A 60 -22.77 11.70 9.14
C LEU A 60 -23.94 12.16 8.26
N SER A 61 -25.08 12.58 8.83
CA SER A 61 -26.26 13.01 8.06
C SER A 61 -26.08 14.32 7.29
N SER A 62 -24.95 15.02 7.46
CA SER A 62 -24.58 16.14 6.60
C SER A 62 -23.54 15.62 5.59
N CYS A 63 -23.86 15.73 4.30
CA CYS A 63 -22.94 15.41 3.19
C CYS A 63 -21.64 16.25 3.19
N ALA A 64 -21.43 17.10 4.19
CA ALA A 64 -20.14 17.69 4.51
C ALA A 64 -19.50 16.86 5.64
N MET A 65 -18.52 16.04 5.30
CA MET A 65 -17.58 15.50 6.29
C MET A 65 -16.94 16.70 7.00
N PRO A 66 -16.93 16.74 8.35
CA PRO A 66 -16.26 17.82 9.07
C PRO A 66 -14.79 17.84 8.65
N VAL A 67 -14.40 18.92 7.97
CA VAL A 67 -12.99 19.21 7.71
C VAL A 67 -12.41 19.63 9.05
N VAL A 68 -11.84 18.67 9.78
CA VAL A 68 -10.98 19.01 10.91
C VAL A 68 -9.78 19.73 10.32
N ALA A 69 -9.75 21.05 10.46
CA ALA A 69 -8.59 21.83 10.09
C ALA A 69 -7.43 21.34 10.96
N ALA A 70 -6.35 20.89 10.32
CA ALA A 70 -5.14 20.53 11.05
C ALA A 70 -4.67 21.77 11.85
N PRO A 71 -4.42 21.64 13.16
CA PRO A 71 -3.83 22.72 13.93
C PRO A 71 -2.49 23.11 13.29
N LYS A 72 -2.27 24.41 13.11
CA LYS A 72 -0.98 24.95 12.66
C LYS A 72 -0.07 25.09 13.87
N ASP A 73 0.39 23.97 14.41
CA ASP A 73 1.44 24.01 15.42
C ASP A 73 2.80 23.98 14.73
N ASN A 74 3.59 25.02 14.99
CA ASN A 74 4.97 25.18 14.51
C ASN A 74 5.97 24.35 15.33
N ASP A 75 5.50 23.42 16.16
CA ASP A 75 6.31 22.67 17.09
C ASP A 75 6.80 21.38 16.43
N CYS A 76 7.86 21.52 15.62
CA CYS A 76 8.57 20.36 15.10
C CYS A 76 9.30 19.65 16.26
N ALA A 77 8.92 18.41 16.52
CA ALA A 77 9.63 17.57 17.46
C ALA A 77 11.06 17.31 16.96
N PRO A 78 12.08 17.37 17.82
CA PRO A 78 13.44 17.04 17.43
C PRO A 78 13.55 15.54 17.12
N PHE A 79 14.32 15.21 16.09
CA PHE A 79 14.65 13.82 15.78
C PHE A 79 15.67 13.24 16.76
N GLU A 80 15.61 11.91 16.99
CA GLU A 80 16.73 11.21 17.58
C GLU A 80 17.93 11.25 16.62
N SER A 81 19.04 11.86 17.05
CA SER A 81 20.22 12.08 16.19
C SER A 81 20.77 10.78 15.59
N ARG A 82 20.66 9.66 16.30
CA ARG A 82 21.10 8.35 15.81
C ARG A 82 20.23 7.84 14.67
N ALA A 83 18.91 7.99 14.77
CA ALA A 83 17.98 7.60 13.72
C ALA A 83 18.20 8.46 12.46
N LEU A 84 18.33 9.78 12.64
CA LEU A 84 18.62 10.74 11.57
C LEU A 84 19.91 10.38 10.81
N ALA A 85 21.03 10.25 11.52
CA ALA A 85 22.31 9.90 10.91
C ALA A 85 22.28 8.52 10.23
N GLY A 86 21.55 7.56 10.82
CA GLY A 86 21.39 6.22 10.24
C GLY A 86 20.60 6.22 8.93
N VAL A 87 19.51 6.98 8.85
CA VAL A 87 18.72 7.14 7.63
C VAL A 87 19.51 7.91 6.57
N GLU A 88 20.14 9.02 6.93
CA GLU A 88 20.95 9.82 5.99
C GLU A 88 22.09 8.98 5.39
N SER A 89 22.84 8.25 6.22
CA SER A 89 23.93 7.39 5.76
C SER A 89 23.45 6.29 4.82
N GLU A 90 22.31 5.65 5.13
CA GLU A 90 21.72 4.62 4.30
C GLU A 90 21.25 5.17 2.94
N LEU A 91 20.60 6.34 2.94
CA LEU A 91 20.13 7.01 1.74
C LEU A 91 21.30 7.40 0.82
N ARG A 92 22.31 8.07 1.37
CA ARG A 92 23.53 8.45 0.62
C ARG A 92 24.27 7.24 0.05
N ARG A 93 24.26 6.10 0.75
CA ARG A 93 24.92 4.87 0.31
C ARG A 93 24.17 4.19 -0.84
N ARG A 94 22.85 4.22 -0.82
CA ARG A 94 22.00 3.47 -1.76
C ARG A 94 21.59 4.28 -2.99
N PHE A 95 21.40 5.59 -2.84
CA PHE A 95 21.02 6.45 -3.94
C PHE A 95 22.19 6.64 -4.93
N LYS A 96 21.90 6.43 -6.21
CA LYS A 96 22.88 6.62 -7.30
C LYS A 96 22.51 7.89 -8.06
N PRO A 97 23.32 8.96 -7.96
CA PRO A 97 23.11 10.16 -8.76
C PRO A 97 23.04 9.84 -10.25
N SER A 98 22.16 10.53 -10.98
CA SER A 98 22.04 10.43 -12.44
C SER A 98 23.34 10.83 -13.16
N SER A 99 24.19 11.62 -12.50
CA SER A 99 25.55 11.94 -12.96
C SER A 99 26.57 11.80 -11.83
N PRO A 100 27.77 11.25 -12.08
CA PRO A 100 28.82 11.10 -11.06
C PRO A 100 29.32 12.43 -10.48
N GLN A 101 29.03 13.56 -11.13
CA GLN A 101 29.36 14.89 -10.64
C GLN A 101 28.35 15.42 -9.64
N ASN A 102 27.12 14.92 -9.67
CA ASN A 102 26.05 15.47 -8.88
C ASN A 102 26.23 15.07 -7.41
N LYS A 103 25.88 16.00 -6.51
CA LYS A 103 25.88 15.76 -5.07
C LYS A 103 24.48 15.39 -4.61
N VAL A 104 24.42 14.41 -3.73
CA VAL A 104 23.19 14.06 -3.01
C VAL A 104 23.08 14.96 -1.78
N VAL A 105 21.94 15.62 -1.62
CA VAL A 105 21.54 16.28 -0.39
C VAL A 105 20.33 15.54 0.17
N VAL A 106 20.36 15.29 1.48
CA VAL A 106 19.25 14.68 2.22
C VAL A 106 18.71 15.75 3.15
N ASP A 107 17.49 16.17 2.91
CA ASP A 107 16.77 17.10 3.79
C ASP A 107 15.71 16.34 4.58
N PHE A 108 15.32 16.87 5.74
CA PHE A 108 14.28 16.27 6.58
C PHE A 108 13.17 17.30 6.82
N GLY A 109 11.92 16.85 6.68
CA GLY A 109 10.75 17.62 7.05
C GLY A 109 10.58 17.77 8.56
N CYS A 110 9.48 18.42 8.94
CA CYS A 110 9.07 18.59 10.33
C CYS A 110 8.50 17.28 10.88
N ASN A 111 8.99 16.83 12.05
CA ASN A 111 8.34 15.72 12.75
C ASN A 111 7.21 16.23 13.63
N THR A 112 6.01 15.74 13.39
CA THR A 112 4.79 16.09 14.14
C THR A 112 4.32 14.97 15.06
N VAL A 113 4.95 13.79 15.01
CA VAL A 113 4.49 12.57 15.69
C VAL A 113 5.47 12.17 16.78
N ASP A 114 4.95 11.80 17.96
CA ASP A 114 5.74 11.12 18.97
C ASP A 114 5.95 9.65 18.61
N GLU A 115 7.11 9.35 18.04
CA GLU A 115 7.51 8.02 17.58
C GLU A 115 7.64 7.00 18.73
N GLY A 116 7.67 7.43 20.00
CA GLY A 116 7.68 6.56 21.18
C GLY A 116 6.30 6.02 21.54
N GLU A 117 5.23 6.72 21.15
CA GLU A 117 3.86 6.46 21.57
C GLU A 117 2.95 6.21 20.35
N LEU A 118 3.43 5.45 19.37
CA LEU A 118 2.63 5.09 18.20
C LEU A 118 1.47 4.18 18.58
N ARG A 119 0.26 4.63 18.26
CA ARG A 119 -0.99 3.87 18.48
C ARG A 119 -1.47 3.13 17.25
N GLU A 120 -1.17 3.65 16.07
CA GLU A 120 -1.67 3.10 14.81
C GLU A 120 -0.64 3.27 13.69
N LEU A 121 -0.50 2.22 12.88
CA LEU A 121 0.25 2.26 11.63
C LEU A 121 -0.66 1.80 10.50
N VAL A 122 -0.61 2.50 9.37
CA VAL A 122 -1.33 2.12 8.15
C VAL A 122 -0.32 1.94 7.03
N LEU A 123 -0.25 0.75 6.47
CA LEU A 123 0.58 0.42 5.32
C LEU A 123 -0.30 0.23 4.10
N GLU A 124 0.11 0.85 2.99
CA GLU A 124 -0.46 0.61 1.68
C GLU A 124 0.60 0.01 0.78
N ARG A 125 0.22 -0.99 -0.01
CA ARG A 125 1.12 -1.61 -0.98
C ARG A 125 0.34 -2.06 -2.19
N GLY A 126 0.78 -1.66 -3.37
CA GLY A 126 0.19 -2.15 -4.62
C GLY A 126 1.27 -2.51 -5.62
N SER A 127 1.01 -3.51 -6.45
CA SER A 127 1.79 -3.72 -7.66
C SER A 127 1.21 -2.86 -8.77
N GLY A 128 2.11 -2.41 -9.63
CA GLY A 128 1.81 -1.65 -10.82
C GLY A 128 0.79 -2.25 -11.76
N HIS A 129 0.26 -1.39 -12.62
CA HIS A 129 -0.87 -1.65 -13.53
C HIS A 129 -2.09 -2.24 -12.82
N GLY A 130 -2.22 -2.00 -11.51
CA GLY A 130 -3.37 -2.42 -10.71
C GLY A 130 -3.46 -3.92 -10.50
N GLY A 131 -2.36 -4.67 -10.50
CA GLY A 131 -2.43 -6.11 -10.26
C GLY A 131 -2.81 -6.51 -8.83
N THR A 132 -2.41 -5.67 -7.86
CA THR A 132 -2.69 -5.84 -6.43
C THR A 132 -2.80 -4.49 -5.74
N LEU A 133 -3.60 -4.43 -4.68
CA LEU A 133 -3.57 -3.37 -3.69
C LEU A 133 -3.86 -3.99 -2.32
N GLU A 134 -3.07 -3.62 -1.33
CA GLU A 134 -3.15 -4.08 0.05
C GLU A 134 -3.23 -2.85 0.96
N LEU A 135 -4.20 -2.87 1.88
CA LEU A 135 -4.32 -1.94 3.00
C LEU A 135 -4.15 -2.74 4.29
N THR A 136 -3.08 -2.48 5.03
CA THR A 136 -2.80 -3.15 6.30
C THR A 136 -2.82 -2.14 7.43
N ARG A 137 -3.77 -2.29 8.35
CA ARG A 137 -3.93 -1.46 9.54
C ARG A 137 -3.44 -2.21 10.77
N LEU A 138 -2.57 -1.59 11.55
CA LEU A 138 -2.05 -2.10 12.81
C LEU A 138 -2.50 -1.16 13.93
N VAL A 139 -3.28 -1.66 14.89
CA VAL A 139 -3.73 -0.88 16.05
C VAL A 139 -3.10 -1.45 17.32
N ARG A 140 -2.41 -0.63 18.10
CA ARG A 140 -1.77 -1.05 19.35
C ARG A 140 -2.82 -1.48 20.36
N ALA A 141 -2.61 -2.63 20.99
CA ALA A 141 -3.45 -3.21 22.03
C ALA A 141 -2.56 -3.87 23.09
N GLY A 142 -1.99 -3.06 23.98
CA GLY A 142 -1.02 -3.50 24.97
C GLY A 142 0.35 -3.79 24.35
N ASP A 143 0.83 -5.03 24.50
CA ASP A 143 2.13 -5.51 24.04
C ASP A 143 2.14 -6.02 22.58
N ARG A 144 1.01 -5.90 21.89
CA ARG A 144 0.81 -6.35 20.50
C ARG A 144 0.05 -5.32 19.69
N PHE A 145 0.23 -5.41 18.37
CA PHE A 145 -0.63 -4.79 17.37
C PHE A 145 -1.68 -5.79 16.91
N LEU A 146 -2.94 -5.37 16.88
CA LEU A 146 -3.99 -6.05 16.15
C LEU A 146 -3.88 -5.65 14.68
N VAL A 147 -3.69 -6.64 13.81
CA VAL A 147 -3.47 -6.41 12.38
C VAL A 147 -4.74 -6.76 11.62
N ARG A 148 -5.23 -5.83 10.81
CA ARG A 148 -6.30 -6.03 9.83
C ARG A 148 -5.72 -5.79 8.45
N ARG A 149 -5.79 -6.78 7.56
CA ARG A 149 -5.31 -6.70 6.19
C ARG A 149 -6.46 -6.86 5.22
N ILE A 150 -6.59 -5.88 4.33
CA ILE A 150 -7.48 -5.92 3.17
C ILE A 150 -6.57 -6.08 1.97
N HIS A 151 -6.63 -7.23 1.31
CA HIS A 151 -5.82 -7.50 0.14
C HIS A 151 -6.72 -7.78 -1.05
N TRP A 152 -6.53 -6.99 -2.11
CA TRP A 152 -7.19 -7.15 -3.39
C TRP A 152 -6.15 -7.60 -4.41
N SER A 153 -6.48 -8.63 -5.19
CA SER A 153 -5.64 -9.11 -6.29
C SER A 153 -6.49 -9.61 -7.45
N GLU A 154 -6.28 -9.01 -8.63
CA GLU A 154 -6.78 -9.53 -9.90
C GLU A 154 -5.90 -10.66 -10.42
N TYR A 155 -4.62 -10.65 -10.05
CA TYR A 155 -3.77 -11.81 -10.31
C TYR A 155 -4.35 -13.07 -9.63
N TYR A 156 -4.41 -14.14 -10.39
CA TYR A 156 -4.88 -15.46 -9.94
C TYR A 156 -6.37 -15.51 -9.55
N ASN A 157 -7.21 -14.54 -9.96
CA ASN A 157 -8.64 -14.49 -9.65
C ASN A 157 -8.94 -14.65 -8.15
N ARG A 158 -8.03 -14.19 -7.28
CA ARG A 158 -8.20 -14.31 -5.82
C ARG A 158 -9.24 -13.34 -5.29
N GLY A 159 -9.53 -12.27 -6.04
CA GLY A 159 -10.49 -11.25 -5.62
C GLY A 159 -9.98 -10.51 -4.39
N MET A 160 -10.90 -10.15 -3.50
CA MET A 160 -10.58 -9.46 -2.26
C MET A 160 -10.66 -10.42 -1.07
N THR A 161 -9.67 -10.31 -0.20
CA THR A 161 -9.54 -11.06 1.04
C THR A 161 -9.41 -10.11 2.21
N LEU A 162 -10.08 -10.42 3.32
CA LEU A 162 -9.90 -9.75 4.59
C LEU A 162 -9.32 -10.73 5.59
N GLU A 163 -8.25 -10.35 6.22
CA GLU A 163 -7.49 -11.21 7.12
C GLU A 163 -7.13 -10.46 8.39
N SER A 164 -6.96 -11.22 9.47
CA SER A 164 -6.45 -10.70 10.74
C SER A 164 -5.21 -11.43 11.20
N SER A 165 -4.38 -10.71 11.94
CA SER A 165 -3.23 -11.28 12.64
C SER A 165 -2.89 -10.44 13.88
N THR A 166 -1.82 -10.80 14.56
CA THR A 166 -1.22 -10.00 15.63
C THR A 166 0.29 -9.94 15.44
N VAL A 167 0.89 -8.78 15.73
CA VAL A 167 2.34 -8.59 15.69
C VAL A 167 2.81 -8.06 17.04
N PRO A 168 3.84 -8.63 17.69
CA PRO A 168 4.36 -8.08 18.95
C PRO A 168 4.88 -6.65 18.77
N VAL A 169 4.58 -5.75 19.71
CA VAL A 169 5.08 -4.36 19.69
C VAL A 169 6.61 -4.33 19.64
N ALA A 170 7.26 -5.20 20.42
CA ALA A 170 8.72 -5.33 20.47
C ALA A 170 9.37 -5.68 19.12
N ALA A 171 8.61 -6.18 18.14
CA ALA A 171 9.12 -6.46 16.80
C ALA A 171 9.22 -5.21 15.92
N LEU A 172 8.48 -4.14 16.26
CA LEU A 172 8.38 -2.90 15.46
C LEU A 172 8.89 -1.67 16.20
N GLU A 173 8.71 -1.60 17.51
CA GLU A 173 9.05 -0.44 18.34
C GLU A 173 10.51 0.05 18.19
N PRO A 174 11.54 -0.83 18.11
CA PRO A 174 12.91 -0.40 17.86
C PRO A 174 13.12 0.32 16.51
N HIS A 175 12.12 0.28 15.62
CA HIS A 175 12.18 0.84 14.28
C HIS A 175 11.37 2.12 14.11
N PHE A 176 10.44 2.47 15.01
CA PHE A 176 9.51 3.61 14.83
C PHE A 176 10.21 4.92 14.52
N ARG A 177 11.26 5.26 15.29
CA ARG A 177 12.06 6.48 15.06
C ARG A 177 12.72 6.49 13.69
N ARG A 178 13.21 5.33 13.22
CA ARG A 178 13.79 5.22 11.88
C ARG A 178 12.72 5.34 10.79
N MET A 179 11.51 4.83 11.03
CA MET A 179 10.39 4.95 10.10
C MET A 179 9.98 6.41 9.94
N GLY A 180 9.74 7.14 11.03
CA GLY A 180 9.33 8.54 11.00
C GLY A 180 10.37 9.44 10.31
N VAL A 181 11.64 9.31 10.70
CA VAL A 181 12.77 9.98 10.01
C VAL A 181 12.78 9.67 8.51
N ALA A 182 12.60 8.41 8.11
CA ALA A 182 12.62 8.02 6.70
C ALA A 182 11.43 8.58 5.91
N LEU A 183 10.23 8.66 6.50
CA LEU A 183 9.08 9.30 5.85
C LEU A 183 9.33 10.78 5.56
N LEU A 184 10.06 11.46 6.45
CA LEU A 184 10.36 12.89 6.34
C LEU A 184 11.57 13.19 5.46
N ALA A 185 12.36 12.18 5.07
CA ALA A 185 13.58 12.37 4.29
C ALA A 185 13.28 12.69 2.82
N LYS A 186 13.85 13.78 2.31
CA LYS A 186 13.76 14.19 0.90
C LYS A 186 15.15 14.12 0.28
N LEU A 187 15.25 13.45 -0.86
CA LEU A 187 16.48 13.35 -1.63
C LEU A 187 16.50 14.41 -2.72
N HIS A 188 17.60 15.15 -2.77
CA HIS A 188 17.86 16.16 -3.79
C HIS A 188 19.17 15.85 -4.49
N GLU A 189 19.16 15.91 -5.81
CA GLU A 189 20.36 15.83 -6.63
C GLU A 189 20.74 17.24 -7.09
N ILE A 190 21.91 17.71 -6.66
CA ILE A 190 22.42 19.04 -6.99
C ILE A 190 23.55 18.89 -8.02
N PRO A 191 23.42 19.48 -9.22
CA PRO A 191 24.48 19.44 -10.21
C PRO A 191 25.71 20.21 -9.72
N VAL A 192 26.87 19.57 -9.75
CA VAL A 192 28.14 20.27 -9.59
C VAL A 192 28.63 20.61 -10.98
N TYR A 193 28.60 21.91 -11.31
CA TYR A 193 29.03 22.37 -12.62
C TYR A 193 30.51 22.04 -12.85
N VAL A 194 30.79 21.31 -13.94
CA VAL A 194 32.14 21.11 -14.46
C VAL A 194 32.10 21.49 -15.95
N GLU A 195 32.96 22.42 -16.32
CA GLU A 195 33.03 22.99 -17.67
C GLU A 195 33.35 21.88 -18.70
N GLY A 196 32.56 21.78 -19.78
CA GLY A 196 32.87 20.93 -20.95
C GLY A 196 32.22 19.55 -21.08
N MET A 197 31.17 19.21 -20.32
CA MET A 197 30.54 17.88 -20.44
C MET A 197 29.29 17.81 -21.34
N GLY A 198 29.26 16.78 -22.17
CA GLY A 198 28.09 16.36 -22.94
C GLY A 198 27.12 15.51 -22.09
N LEU A 199 25.82 15.78 -22.23
CA LEU A 199 24.74 15.06 -21.58
C LEU A 199 24.50 13.71 -22.28
N GLY A 200 25.08 12.63 -21.75
CA GLY A 200 24.74 11.27 -22.14
C GLY A 200 23.62 10.73 -21.25
N LEU A 201 22.37 10.81 -21.71
CA LEU A 201 21.24 10.15 -21.05
C LEU A 201 21.02 8.78 -21.70
N SER A 202 21.39 7.71 -21.00
CA SER A 202 20.91 6.36 -21.30
C SER A 202 20.22 5.79 -20.06
N GLY A 203 18.90 5.64 -20.15
CA GLY A 203 18.07 4.99 -19.15
C GLY A 203 17.44 3.74 -19.75
N THR A 204 17.61 2.61 -19.09
CA THR A 204 16.80 1.41 -19.32
C THR A 204 15.82 1.32 -18.16
N SER A 205 14.55 1.65 -18.37
CA SER A 205 13.51 1.48 -17.34
C SER A 205 12.90 0.07 -17.45
N SER A 206 12.79 -0.60 -16.31
CA SER A 206 11.95 -1.79 -16.16
C SER A 206 10.53 -1.31 -15.81
N SER A 207 9.52 -1.98 -16.37
CA SER A 207 8.09 -1.65 -16.21
C SER A 207 7.51 -2.07 -14.85
N ASN A 208 8.28 -1.98 -13.77
CA ASN A 208 7.85 -2.38 -12.42
C ASN A 208 7.27 -1.17 -11.69
N ASP A 209 6.10 -0.69 -12.11
CA ASP A 209 5.37 0.27 -11.31
C ASP A 209 4.84 -0.37 -10.01
N TYR A 210 4.66 0.43 -8.97
CA TYR A 210 4.12 0.00 -7.68
C TYR A 210 3.64 1.21 -6.87
N HIS A 211 2.94 0.92 -5.78
CA HIS A 211 2.47 1.88 -4.80
C HIS A 211 2.93 1.45 -3.42
N SER A 212 3.36 2.41 -2.61
CA SER A 212 3.75 2.22 -1.22
C SER A 212 3.30 3.43 -0.41
N GLY A 213 2.51 3.21 0.63
CA GLY A 213 2.05 4.24 1.56
C GLY A 213 2.35 3.84 2.99
N LEU A 214 2.72 4.80 3.83
CA LEU A 214 2.82 4.59 5.27
C LEU A 214 2.30 5.81 6.02
N THR A 215 1.39 5.56 6.93
CA THR A 215 0.90 6.53 7.91
C THR A 215 1.28 6.05 9.31
N LEU A 216 1.85 6.94 10.12
CA LEU A 216 2.11 6.77 11.55
C LEU A 216 1.19 7.70 12.32
N ILE A 217 0.55 7.17 13.37
CA ILE A 217 -0.35 7.95 14.23
C ILE A 217 0.03 7.70 15.69
N ASP A 218 0.29 8.77 16.44
CA ASP A 218 0.58 8.70 17.88
C ASP A 218 -0.68 8.71 18.76
N ASP A 219 -0.50 8.50 20.06
CA ASP A 219 -1.55 8.55 21.08
C ASP A 219 -2.25 9.92 21.18
N ALA A 220 -1.58 11.01 20.81
CA ALA A 220 -2.17 12.34 20.73
C ALA A 220 -3.02 12.54 19.46
N GLY A 221 -2.91 11.63 18.49
CA GLY A 221 -3.59 11.69 17.21
C GLY A 221 -2.89 12.55 16.17
N HIS A 222 -1.63 12.93 16.40
CA HIS A 222 -0.81 13.50 15.34
C HIS A 222 -0.51 12.43 14.31
N GLU A 223 -0.33 12.90 13.08
CA GLU A 223 -0.18 12.03 11.93
C GLU A 223 1.05 12.42 11.10
N LEU A 224 1.80 11.41 10.68
CA LEU A 224 2.86 11.52 9.69
C LEU A 224 2.58 10.50 8.58
N GLU A 225 2.28 11.02 7.40
CA GLU A 225 1.95 10.20 6.22
C GLU A 225 2.90 10.52 5.06
N ARG A 226 3.24 9.47 4.31
CA ARG A 226 3.77 9.61 2.96
C ARG A 226 3.34 8.44 2.08
N HIS A 227 3.17 8.71 0.79
CA HIS A 227 2.99 7.71 -0.24
C HIS A 227 3.96 7.95 -1.40
N PHE A 228 4.25 6.88 -2.13
CA PHE A 228 4.94 6.88 -3.41
C PHE A 228 4.17 5.95 -4.35
N SER A 229 3.87 6.46 -5.53
CA SER A 229 3.35 5.69 -6.65
C SER A 229 4.25 5.99 -7.84
N GLY A 230 4.81 4.98 -8.49
CA GLY A 230 5.80 5.21 -9.54
C GLY A 230 6.49 3.93 -9.99
N TYR A 231 7.55 4.06 -10.78
CA TYR A 231 8.35 2.95 -11.25
C TYR A 231 9.48 2.66 -10.27
N ALA A 232 9.75 1.37 -10.04
CA ALA A 232 10.97 0.91 -9.39
C ALA A 232 12.17 1.39 -10.21
N SER A 233 12.79 2.46 -9.75
CA SER A 233 13.82 3.20 -10.44
C SER A 233 14.74 3.89 -9.43
N ASP A 234 15.68 4.70 -9.91
CA ASP A 234 16.49 5.54 -9.02
C ASP A 234 15.71 6.83 -8.63
N ASP A 235 14.38 6.74 -8.45
CA ASP A 235 13.55 7.89 -8.06
C ASP A 235 13.89 8.33 -6.62
N PRO A 236 14.22 9.61 -6.38
CA PRO A 236 14.54 10.12 -5.05
C PRO A 236 13.40 9.96 -4.03
N GLU A 237 12.16 9.74 -4.46
CA GLU A 237 11.00 9.54 -3.57
C GLU A 237 10.79 8.07 -3.16
N GLU A 238 11.23 7.12 -3.96
CA GLU A 238 11.08 5.68 -3.71
C GLU A 238 11.94 5.23 -2.51
N LEU A 239 13.22 5.60 -2.51
CA LEU A 239 14.17 5.05 -1.55
C LEU A 239 13.83 5.39 -0.08
N PRO A 240 13.41 6.62 0.28
CA PRO A 240 12.90 6.93 1.60
C PRO A 240 11.69 6.07 1.99
N MET A 241 10.75 5.86 1.07
CA MET A 241 9.56 5.04 1.32
C MET A 241 9.93 3.57 1.58
N GLU A 242 10.84 2.99 0.79
CA GLU A 242 11.32 1.63 1.02
C GLU A 242 12.02 1.48 2.38
N LEU A 243 12.79 2.49 2.80
CA LEU A 243 13.41 2.49 4.14
C LEU A 243 12.38 2.58 5.27
N ALA A 244 11.34 3.39 5.09
CA ALA A 244 10.28 3.57 6.07
C ALA A 244 9.45 2.29 6.27
N THR A 245 9.14 1.55 5.21
CA THR A 245 8.26 0.37 5.30
C THR A 245 9.00 -0.94 5.55
N ARG A 246 10.33 -0.99 5.39
CA ARG A 246 11.13 -2.23 5.46
C ARG A 246 10.89 -3.08 6.70
N ALA A 247 10.95 -2.49 7.88
CA ALA A 247 10.80 -3.23 9.13
C ALA A 247 9.36 -3.76 9.29
N LEU A 248 8.37 -2.98 8.84
CA LEU A 248 6.97 -3.39 8.84
C LEU A 248 6.73 -4.57 7.90
N HIS A 249 7.26 -4.53 6.68
CA HIS A 249 7.22 -5.67 5.76
C HIS A 249 7.86 -6.92 6.36
N ALA A 250 9.02 -6.79 7.01
CA ALA A 250 9.71 -7.92 7.64
C ALA A 250 8.92 -8.53 8.81
N ALA A 251 8.20 -7.71 9.58
CA ALA A 251 7.34 -8.19 10.66
C ALA A 251 6.07 -8.87 10.10
N LEU A 252 5.40 -8.24 9.14
CA LEU A 252 4.18 -8.77 8.52
C LEU A 252 4.44 -10.07 7.75
N ALA A 253 5.62 -10.23 7.13
CA ALA A 253 6.01 -11.48 6.46
C ALA A 253 6.13 -12.68 7.41
N LYS A 254 6.30 -12.44 8.71
CA LYS A 254 6.37 -13.48 9.75
C LYS A 254 5.01 -13.72 10.44
N ALA A 255 4.03 -12.86 10.19
CA ALA A 255 2.72 -12.94 10.80
C ALA A 255 1.88 -14.05 10.15
N THR A 256 1.12 -14.79 10.96
CA THR A 256 0.15 -15.78 10.46
C THR A 256 -1.20 -15.09 10.32
N PHE A 257 -1.70 -15.03 9.08
CA PHE A 257 -2.96 -14.38 8.76
C PHE A 257 -4.08 -15.41 8.67
N GLU A 258 -5.17 -15.12 9.37
CA GLU A 258 -6.39 -15.93 9.33
C GLU A 258 -7.49 -15.17 8.58
N PRO A 259 -8.28 -15.83 7.74
CA PRO A 259 -9.45 -15.23 7.10
C PRO A 259 -10.40 -14.62 8.13
N SER A 260 -11.00 -13.48 7.81
CA SER A 260 -11.89 -12.77 8.71
C SER A 260 -13.00 -12.03 7.96
N ALA A 261 -14.12 -11.77 8.64
CA ALA A 261 -15.20 -10.96 8.10
C ALA A 261 -14.89 -9.46 8.20
N ALA A 262 -15.52 -8.65 7.34
CA ALA A 262 -15.49 -7.19 7.45
C ALA A 262 -16.26 -6.73 8.68
N THR A 263 -15.63 -5.90 9.51
CA THR A 263 -16.26 -5.24 10.66
C THR A 263 -16.68 -3.81 10.32
N ASP A 264 -17.53 -3.19 11.14
CA ASP A 264 -17.88 -1.77 10.99
C ASP A 264 -16.65 -0.87 11.14
N THR A 265 -15.68 -1.25 11.97
CA THR A 265 -14.41 -0.55 12.11
C THR A 265 -13.58 -0.59 10.82
N ASP A 266 -13.56 -1.72 10.11
CA ASP A 266 -12.86 -1.82 8.81
C ASP A 266 -13.54 -0.94 7.76
N ARG A 267 -14.88 -0.93 7.73
CA ARG A 267 -15.66 -0.08 6.81
C ARG A 267 -15.45 1.40 7.07
N PHE A 268 -15.40 1.80 8.34
CA PHE A 268 -15.14 3.18 8.74
C PHE A 268 -13.72 3.61 8.37
N PHE A 269 -12.72 2.79 8.71
CA PHE A 269 -11.32 3.03 8.34
C PHE A 269 -11.16 3.16 6.82
N PHE A 270 -11.72 2.22 6.06
CA PHE A 270 -11.69 2.25 4.60
C PHE A 270 -12.36 3.52 4.05
N ALA A 271 -13.48 3.95 4.62
CA ALA A 271 -14.16 5.16 4.19
C ALA A 271 -13.32 6.43 4.39
N GLN A 272 -12.65 6.55 5.54
CA GLN A 272 -11.72 7.66 5.79
C GLN A 272 -10.58 7.67 4.77
N ARG A 273 -10.01 6.49 4.49
CA ARG A 273 -8.90 6.37 3.55
C ARG A 273 -9.30 6.69 2.12
N PHE A 274 -10.45 6.19 1.67
CA PHE A 274 -11.00 6.46 0.34
C PHE A 274 -11.20 7.97 0.12
N VAL A 275 -11.83 8.67 1.07
CA VAL A 275 -12.09 10.12 0.95
C VAL A 275 -10.79 10.91 0.91
N ARG A 276 -9.78 10.50 1.67
CA ARG A 276 -8.46 11.14 1.65
C ARG A 276 -7.79 10.97 0.29
N MET A 277 -7.73 9.75 -0.24
CA MET A 277 -7.18 9.45 -1.56
C MET A 277 -7.86 10.30 -2.67
N GLU A 278 -9.19 10.43 -2.63
CA GLU A 278 -9.93 11.28 -3.58
C GLU A 278 -9.50 12.75 -3.48
N LYS A 279 -9.33 13.27 -2.26
CA LYS A 279 -8.96 14.67 -2.01
C LYS A 279 -7.53 14.97 -2.47
N GLU A 280 -6.61 14.04 -2.26
CA GLU A 280 -5.20 14.16 -2.63
C GLU A 280 -4.98 14.03 -4.14
N ARG A 281 -5.99 13.55 -4.88
CA ARG A 281 -5.94 13.31 -6.33
C ARG A 281 -4.79 12.38 -6.70
N GLU A 282 -4.77 11.20 -6.09
CA GLU A 282 -3.80 10.15 -6.38
C GLU A 282 -3.55 10.06 -7.90
N PRO A 283 -2.33 10.37 -8.37
CA PRO A 283 -2.08 10.55 -9.80
C PRO A 283 -2.17 9.24 -10.59
N PHE A 284 -2.09 8.09 -9.93
CA PHE A 284 -2.13 6.79 -10.58
C PHE A 284 -3.54 6.22 -10.59
N TRP A 285 -4.17 6.25 -11.78
CA TRP A 285 -5.54 5.79 -12.02
C TRP A 285 -5.85 4.40 -11.46
N TRP A 286 -4.86 3.50 -11.42
CA TRP A 286 -5.05 2.13 -10.99
C TRP A 286 -5.19 2.00 -9.47
N VAL A 287 -4.60 2.90 -8.68
CA VAL A 287 -4.78 2.93 -7.22
C VAL A 287 -6.25 3.24 -6.90
N GLU A 288 -6.77 4.31 -7.50
CA GLU A 288 -8.18 4.68 -7.36
C GLU A 288 -9.13 3.57 -7.86
N GLU A 289 -8.83 2.94 -8.99
CA GLU A 289 -9.60 1.80 -9.49
C GLU A 289 -9.66 0.65 -8.46
N ARG A 290 -8.58 0.40 -7.72
CA ARG A 290 -8.55 -0.66 -6.69
C ARG A 290 -9.26 -0.27 -5.40
N PHE A 291 -9.18 1.00 -5.01
CA PHE A 291 -10.05 1.52 -3.96
C PHE A 291 -11.53 1.36 -4.32
N LEU A 292 -11.94 1.64 -5.56
CA LEU A 292 -13.32 1.39 -6.01
C LEU A 292 -13.68 -0.10 -5.93
N GLY A 293 -12.79 -0.98 -6.38
CA GLY A 293 -12.98 -2.43 -6.25
C GLY A 293 -13.14 -2.89 -4.80
N MET A 294 -12.33 -2.37 -3.87
CA MET A 294 -12.45 -2.65 -2.43
C MET A 294 -13.76 -2.12 -1.82
N ALA A 295 -14.29 -1.00 -2.34
CA ALA A 295 -15.54 -0.41 -1.88
C ALA A 295 -16.77 -1.31 -2.11
N THR A 296 -16.68 -2.32 -2.99
CA THR A 296 -17.74 -3.33 -3.14
C THR A 296 -18.00 -4.14 -1.87
N LEU A 297 -16.97 -4.38 -1.05
CA LEU A 297 -17.11 -5.14 0.21
C LEU A 297 -17.06 -4.24 1.43
N LEU A 298 -16.20 -3.23 1.42
CA LEU A 298 -15.94 -2.34 2.56
C LEU A 298 -16.71 -1.04 2.50
N GLY A 299 -17.36 -0.76 1.37
CA GLY A 299 -18.15 0.44 1.20
C GLY A 299 -19.24 0.57 2.24
N SER A 300 -19.56 1.82 2.56
CA SER A 300 -20.63 2.20 3.46
C SER A 300 -21.39 3.39 2.86
N ARG A 301 -22.61 3.63 3.34
CA ARG A 301 -23.45 4.74 2.82
C ARG A 301 -22.75 6.11 2.79
N PRO A 302 -21.92 6.48 3.80
CA PRO A 302 -21.15 7.72 3.75
C PRO A 302 -20.23 7.89 2.52
N LEU A 303 -19.84 6.81 1.83
CA LEU A 303 -19.00 6.88 0.64
C LEU A 303 -19.77 7.15 -0.66
N VAL A 304 -21.11 7.05 -0.64
CA VAL A 304 -21.93 7.23 -1.85
C VAL A 304 -21.64 8.55 -2.58
N PRO A 305 -21.53 9.72 -1.91
CA PRO A 305 -21.23 10.97 -2.60
C PRO A 305 -19.89 10.96 -3.34
N SER A 306 -18.83 10.48 -2.70
CA SER A 306 -17.48 10.38 -3.28
C SER A 306 -17.45 9.44 -4.49
N ILE A 307 -17.98 8.22 -4.33
CA ILE A 307 -18.00 7.22 -5.42
C ILE A 307 -18.88 7.69 -6.59
N LEU A 308 -20.02 8.33 -6.31
CA LEU A 308 -20.87 8.94 -7.34
C LEU A 308 -20.14 10.08 -8.07
N GLY A 309 -19.34 10.87 -7.35
CA GLY A 309 -18.47 11.90 -7.93
C GLY A 309 -17.49 11.31 -8.94
N VAL A 310 -16.85 10.20 -8.61
CA VAL A 310 -15.94 9.47 -9.51
C VAL A 310 -16.70 8.94 -10.73
N ALA A 311 -17.84 8.26 -10.54
CA ALA A 311 -18.63 7.70 -11.64
C ALA A 311 -19.10 8.74 -12.66
N LYS A 312 -19.38 9.98 -12.21
CA LYS A 312 -19.82 11.10 -13.06
C LYS A 312 -18.68 11.79 -13.82
N LYS A 313 -17.48 11.84 -13.22
CA LYS A 313 -16.30 12.50 -13.80
C LYS A 313 -15.50 11.57 -14.72
N ALA A 314 -15.72 10.27 -14.62
CA ALA A 314 -15.03 9.28 -15.43
C ALA A 314 -15.19 9.56 -16.94
N GLY A 315 -14.06 9.57 -17.66
CA GLY A 315 -14.03 9.78 -19.11
C GLY A 315 -14.58 8.59 -19.89
N THR A 316 -14.63 8.73 -21.22
CA THR A 316 -15.07 7.67 -22.15
C THR A 316 -13.90 6.90 -22.77
N ASP A 317 -12.68 7.12 -22.29
CA ASP A 317 -11.51 6.34 -22.65
C ASP A 317 -11.51 5.00 -21.90
N GLY A 318 -10.63 4.08 -22.30
CA GLY A 318 -10.60 2.74 -21.68
C GLY A 318 -10.36 2.76 -20.16
N ILE A 319 -9.64 3.76 -19.64
CA ILE A 319 -9.42 3.94 -18.20
C ILE A 319 -10.68 4.50 -17.53
N GLY A 320 -11.28 5.54 -18.10
CA GLY A 320 -12.52 6.13 -17.60
C GLY A 320 -13.67 5.14 -17.54
N GLU A 321 -13.88 4.33 -18.59
CA GLU A 321 -14.93 3.31 -18.61
C GLU A 321 -14.73 2.23 -17.53
N ARG A 322 -13.49 1.78 -17.28
CA ARG A 322 -13.20 0.84 -16.18
C ARG A 322 -13.50 1.46 -14.83
N ARG A 323 -13.00 2.66 -14.55
CA ARG A 323 -13.27 3.36 -13.28
C ARG A 323 -14.76 3.59 -13.06
N LYS A 324 -15.48 3.98 -14.11
CA LYS A 324 -16.94 4.16 -14.07
C LYS A 324 -17.65 2.87 -13.72
N LYS A 325 -17.25 1.76 -14.34
CA LYS A 325 -17.79 0.43 -14.03
C LYS A 325 -17.54 0.06 -12.56
N GLU A 326 -16.30 0.13 -12.08
CA GLU A 326 -15.97 -0.19 -10.69
C GLU A 326 -16.72 0.71 -9.68
N ALA A 327 -16.88 1.99 -10.00
CA ALA A 327 -17.69 2.90 -9.18
C ALA A 327 -19.17 2.51 -9.14
N ILE A 328 -19.75 2.08 -10.27
CA ILE A 328 -21.14 1.63 -10.33
C ILE A 328 -21.32 0.31 -9.57
N ASP A 329 -20.38 -0.62 -9.67
CA ASP A 329 -20.42 -1.87 -8.93
C ASP A 329 -20.33 -1.63 -7.41
N ALA A 330 -19.44 -0.73 -6.98
CA ALA A 330 -19.34 -0.31 -5.58
C ALA A 330 -20.63 0.34 -5.07
N LEU A 331 -21.23 1.26 -5.86
CA LEU A 331 -22.53 1.87 -5.52
C LEU A 331 -23.64 0.82 -5.44
N GLY A 332 -23.66 -0.14 -6.36
CA GLY A 332 -24.59 -1.26 -6.35
C GLY A 332 -24.50 -2.03 -5.03
N ALA A 333 -23.30 -2.44 -4.65
CA ALA A 333 -23.06 -3.17 -3.41
C ALA A 333 -23.45 -2.36 -2.16
N ILE A 334 -23.06 -1.09 -2.05
CA ILE A 334 -23.38 -0.21 -0.91
C ILE A 334 -24.89 0.01 -0.77
N LEU A 335 -25.62 0.09 -1.89
CA LEU A 335 -27.06 0.30 -1.93
C LEU A 335 -27.87 -1.01 -1.89
N ALA A 336 -27.20 -2.17 -1.76
CA ALA A 336 -27.81 -3.50 -1.84
C ALA A 336 -28.61 -3.71 -3.13
N LEU A 337 -28.08 -3.21 -4.26
CA LEU A 337 -28.59 -3.41 -5.60
C LEU A 337 -27.70 -4.42 -6.31
N ASP A 338 -28.31 -5.46 -6.87
CA ASP A 338 -27.58 -6.44 -7.67
C ASP A 338 -27.14 -5.79 -8.99
N ALA A 339 -25.88 -5.40 -9.09
CA ALA A 339 -25.32 -4.71 -10.26
C ALA A 339 -25.43 -5.54 -11.56
N ALA A 340 -25.55 -6.87 -11.45
CA ALA A 340 -25.77 -7.74 -12.61
C ALA A 340 -27.22 -7.72 -13.11
N LYS A 341 -28.17 -7.27 -12.28
CA LYS A 341 -29.62 -7.25 -12.60
C LYS A 341 -30.19 -5.84 -12.76
N VAL A 342 -29.51 -4.83 -12.24
CA VAL A 342 -29.98 -3.44 -12.26
C VAL A 342 -29.18 -2.65 -13.28
N ALA A 343 -29.87 -1.93 -14.17
CA ALA A 343 -29.21 -1.11 -15.17
C ALA A 343 -28.30 -0.05 -14.50
N PRO A 344 -27.09 0.21 -15.03
CA PRO A 344 -26.15 1.18 -14.45
C PRO A 344 -26.76 2.56 -14.17
N GLY A 345 -27.61 3.07 -15.08
CA GLY A 345 -28.31 4.35 -14.89
C GLY A 345 -29.30 4.37 -13.73
N GLU A 346 -29.90 3.22 -13.38
CA GLU A 346 -30.77 3.12 -12.21
C GLU A 346 -29.97 3.16 -10.90
N ILE A 347 -28.81 2.51 -10.84
CA ILE A 347 -27.89 2.56 -9.69
C ILE A 347 -27.48 4.01 -9.42
N LEU A 348 -27.05 4.73 -10.46
CA LEU A 348 -26.66 6.14 -10.35
C LEU A 348 -27.81 7.02 -9.85
N ARG A 349 -29.02 6.84 -10.38
CA ARG A 349 -30.21 7.59 -9.93
C ARG A 349 -30.55 7.31 -8.45
N LYS A 350 -30.41 6.07 -7.97
CA LYS A 350 -30.64 5.72 -6.55
C LYS A 350 -29.54 6.27 -5.64
N ALA A 351 -28.29 6.29 -6.10
CA ALA A 351 -27.18 6.94 -5.42
C ALA A 351 -27.44 8.45 -5.27
N GLU A 352 -27.83 9.13 -6.36
CA GLU A 352 -28.21 10.55 -6.33
C GLU A 352 -29.35 10.84 -5.34
N ALA A 353 -30.37 9.98 -5.31
CA ALA A 353 -31.49 10.14 -4.38
C ALA A 353 -31.05 9.97 -2.91
N THR A 354 -30.03 9.16 -2.66
CA THR A 354 -29.44 8.95 -1.33
C THR A 354 -28.68 10.19 -0.87
N CYS A 355 -27.97 10.88 -1.77
CA CYS A 355 -27.27 12.13 -1.46
C CYS A 355 -28.19 13.34 -1.19
N ARG A 356 -29.50 13.25 -1.51
CA ARG A 356 -30.48 14.34 -1.31
C ARG A 356 -31.23 14.26 0.03
N ARG A 357 -31.07 13.16 0.75
CA ARG A 357 -31.67 12.94 2.08
C ARG A 357 -30.63 13.29 3.13
#